data_AF-A0A8S3J210-F1
#
_entry.id   AF-A0A8S3J210-F1
#
_cell.length_a   1.000
_cell.length_b   1.000
_cell.length_c   1.000
_cell.angle_alpha   90.00
_cell.angle_beta   90.00
_cell.angle_gamma   90.00
#
_symmetry.space_group_name_H-M   'P 1'
#
loop_
_entity.id
_entity.type
_entity.pdbx_description
1 polymer ?
#
loop_
_entity_poly.entity_id
_entity_poly.type
_entity_poly.pdbx_seq_one_letter_code
_entity_poly.pdbx_strand_id
1 'polypeptide(L)'
;NSNGILLTSVYHKPAAEPYVVPFISDHPRHVFINVIQTSLARAVRYCSTLEAFNHEQRYIQLTLLYNGYPSTFMDREFLKFFFGYISSTSFLPIIDDEKQFLKMHRKLLDQPTLSQSQAALSAAMADIDNDQTDETVNESKESKNYNDKSKQHRNDKLIIHYTHEKRIHSFKKEMHRIYEHVFNNTPVSHVKMIVGNRNRQDAKRELIRKRPKQSLLQNKPIK
;
A
#
# COMPACT_ATOMS: atom_id res chain seq x y z
N ASN A 1 -22.57 9.58 -20.87
CA ASN A 1 -23.49 10.63 -20.38
C ASN A 1 -24.87 10.27 -20.90
N SER A 2 -25.76 9.81 -20.02
CA SER A 2 -27.13 9.45 -20.38
C SER A 2 -28.06 10.33 -19.56
N ASN A 3 -28.85 11.16 -20.23
CA ASN A 3 -29.81 12.06 -19.57
C ASN A 3 -29.16 13.05 -18.57
N GLY A 4 -27.94 13.53 -18.84
CA GLY A 4 -27.22 14.46 -17.97
C GLY A 4 -26.56 13.80 -16.74
N ILE A 5 -26.67 12.48 -16.60
CA ILE A 5 -26.01 11.73 -15.53
C ILE A 5 -24.68 11.19 -16.06
N LEU A 6 -23.60 11.51 -15.34
CA LEU A 6 -22.28 10.96 -15.62
C LEU A 6 -22.24 9.49 -15.16
N LEU A 7 -22.34 8.58 -16.13
CA LEU A 7 -22.09 7.17 -15.88
C LEU A 7 -20.59 6.91 -15.79
N THR A 8 -20.17 6.22 -14.74
CA THR A 8 -18.78 5.87 -14.47
C THR A 8 -18.64 4.36 -14.27
N SER A 9 -17.50 3.84 -14.70
CA SER A 9 -17.09 2.45 -14.53
C SER A 9 -15.58 2.37 -14.33
N VAL A 10 -15.09 1.24 -13.83
CA VAL A 10 -13.66 1.02 -13.68
C VAL A 10 -13.00 0.87 -15.05
N TYR A 11 -12.04 1.74 -15.34
CA TYR A 11 -11.20 1.61 -16.53
C TYR A 11 -10.16 0.49 -16.36
N HIS A 12 -10.15 -0.44 -17.32
CA HIS A 12 -9.12 -1.46 -17.49
C HIS A 12 -8.34 -1.20 -18.77
N LYS A 13 -7.01 -1.26 -18.67
CA LYS A 13 -6.15 -1.11 -19.84
C LYS A 13 -6.22 -2.41 -20.67
N PRO A 14 -6.68 -2.40 -21.94
CA PRO A 14 -6.92 -3.64 -22.70
C PRO A 14 -5.69 -4.53 -22.90
N ALA A 15 -4.50 -3.93 -22.95
CA ALA A 15 -3.24 -4.65 -23.12
C ALA A 15 -2.54 -5.00 -21.79
N ALA A 16 -3.15 -4.66 -20.64
CA ALA A 16 -2.62 -5.06 -19.35
C ALA A 16 -3.12 -6.46 -19.03
N GLU A 17 -2.19 -7.38 -18.77
CA GLU A 17 -2.55 -8.66 -18.18
C GLU A 17 -3.22 -8.42 -16.82
N PRO A 18 -4.27 -9.19 -16.47
CA PRO A 18 -4.95 -9.08 -15.18
C PRO A 18 -4.08 -9.73 -14.09
N TYR A 19 -2.87 -9.22 -13.91
CA TYR A 19 -1.90 -9.77 -12.98
C TYR A 19 -2.04 -9.09 -11.63
N VAL A 20 -2.54 -9.83 -10.65
CA VAL A 20 -2.47 -9.46 -9.23
C VAL A 20 -1.44 -10.35 -8.55
N VAL A 21 -1.29 -10.22 -7.24
CA VAL A 21 -0.38 -11.08 -6.48
C VAL A 21 -0.89 -12.54 -6.57
N PRO A 22 -0.15 -13.50 -7.15
CA PRO A 22 -0.63 -14.87 -7.29
C PRO A 22 -0.81 -15.55 -5.94
N PHE A 23 -1.85 -16.35 -5.74
CA PHE A 23 -2.15 -16.94 -4.44
C PHE A 23 -1.05 -17.89 -3.91
N ILE A 24 -0.28 -18.49 -4.83
CA ILE A 24 0.85 -19.39 -4.51
C ILE A 24 2.13 -18.65 -4.11
N SER A 25 2.15 -17.32 -4.17
CA SER A 25 3.34 -16.54 -3.83
C SER A 25 3.59 -16.51 -2.33
N ASP A 26 4.85 -16.34 -1.93
CA ASP A 26 5.27 -16.25 -0.52
C ASP A 26 4.97 -14.85 0.04
N HIS A 27 3.68 -14.59 0.28
CA HIS A 27 3.20 -13.37 0.89
C HIS A 27 2.29 -13.68 2.08
N PRO A 28 2.29 -12.81 3.11
CA PRO A 28 1.43 -13.01 4.26
C PRO A 28 -0.05 -12.87 3.86
N ARG A 29 -0.91 -13.63 4.56
CA ARG A 29 -2.35 -13.76 4.23
C ARG A 29 -3.09 -12.43 4.06
N HIS A 30 -2.71 -11.40 4.82
CA HIS A 30 -3.34 -10.09 4.74
C HIS A 30 -3.16 -9.42 3.37
N VAL A 31 -2.10 -9.73 2.62
CA VAL A 31 -1.88 -9.19 1.27
C VAL A 31 -2.96 -9.70 0.32
N PHE A 32 -3.25 -10.99 0.34
CA PHE A 32 -4.29 -11.59 -0.51
C PHE A 32 -5.69 -11.07 -0.14
N ILE A 33 -5.96 -10.89 1.15
CA ILE A 33 -7.20 -10.26 1.61
C ILE A 33 -7.29 -8.83 1.07
N ASN A 34 -6.22 -8.05 1.20
CA ASN A 34 -6.19 -6.66 0.73
C ASN A 34 -6.41 -6.55 -0.78
N VAL A 35 -5.88 -7.47 -1.59
CA VAL A 35 -6.15 -7.49 -3.05
C VAL A 35 -7.66 -7.57 -3.31
N ILE A 36 -8.39 -8.43 -2.60
CA ILE A 36 -9.84 -8.58 -2.76
C ILE A 36 -10.56 -7.33 -2.25
N GLN A 37 -10.27 -6.91 -1.01
CA GLN A 37 -10.95 -5.80 -0.35
C GLN A 37 -10.77 -4.48 -1.12
N THR A 38 -9.56 -4.19 -1.59
CA THR A 38 -9.26 -2.96 -2.34
C THR A 38 -9.87 -2.98 -3.73
N SER A 39 -9.87 -4.12 -4.43
CA SER A 39 -10.53 -4.28 -5.73
C SER A 39 -12.03 -4.04 -5.62
N LEU A 40 -12.69 -4.66 -4.63
CA LEU A 40 -14.13 -4.47 -4.40
C LEU A 40 -14.45 -3.03 -3.98
N ALA A 41 -13.70 -2.44 -3.05
CA ALA A 41 -13.91 -1.06 -2.65
C ALA A 41 -13.76 -0.09 -3.83
N ARG A 42 -12.77 -0.32 -4.71
CA ARG A 42 -12.57 0.45 -5.94
C ARG A 42 -13.75 0.30 -6.89
N ALA A 43 -14.22 -0.93 -7.12
CA ALA A 43 -15.36 -1.21 -7.98
C ALA A 43 -16.61 -0.47 -7.50
N VAL A 44 -16.90 -0.53 -6.21
CA VAL A 44 -18.04 0.19 -5.62
C VAL A 44 -17.90 1.70 -5.78
N ARG A 45 -16.72 2.27 -5.56
CA ARG A 45 -16.52 3.74 -5.64
C ARG A 45 -16.63 4.28 -7.06
N TYR A 46 -16.20 3.51 -8.07
CA TYR A 46 -16.08 4.00 -9.44
C TYR A 46 -17.23 3.57 -10.36
N CYS A 47 -18.02 2.58 -10.00
CA CYS A 47 -19.21 2.24 -10.76
C CYS A 47 -20.39 3.10 -10.30
N SER A 48 -21.05 3.78 -11.23
CA SER A 48 -22.25 4.58 -10.91
C SER A 48 -23.55 3.78 -10.94
N THR A 49 -23.55 2.62 -11.61
CA THR A 49 -24.73 1.76 -11.75
C THR A 49 -24.47 0.38 -11.20
N LEU A 50 -25.53 -0.30 -10.77
CA LEU A 50 -25.46 -1.69 -10.31
C LEU A 50 -24.94 -2.61 -11.41
N GLU A 51 -25.35 -2.40 -12.66
CA GLU A 51 -24.89 -3.21 -13.79
C GLU A 51 -23.39 -3.09 -14.03
N ALA A 52 -22.84 -1.86 -14.00
CA ALA A 52 -21.41 -1.63 -14.13
C ALA A 52 -20.63 -2.26 -12.97
N PHE A 53 -21.18 -2.18 -11.76
CA PHE A 53 -20.60 -2.85 -10.59
C PHE A 53 -20.61 -4.38 -10.74
N ASN A 54 -21.71 -4.98 -11.17
CA ASN A 54 -21.82 -6.43 -11.36
C ASN A 54 -20.86 -6.93 -12.46
N HIS A 55 -20.67 -6.15 -13.53
CA HIS A 55 -19.67 -6.45 -14.55
C HIS A 55 -18.26 -6.45 -13.95
N GLU A 56 -17.93 -5.42 -13.16
CA GLU A 56 -16.63 -5.29 -12.50
C GLU A 56 -16.41 -6.41 -11.48
N GLN A 57 -17.44 -6.79 -10.71
CA GLN A 57 -17.37 -7.88 -9.75
C GLN A 57 -17.00 -9.20 -10.43
N ARG A 58 -17.64 -9.52 -11.57
CA ARG A 58 -17.32 -10.71 -12.38
C ARG A 58 -15.89 -10.64 -12.92
N TYR A 59 -15.46 -9.47 -13.38
CA TYR A 59 -14.08 -9.26 -13.83
C TYR A 59 -13.07 -9.51 -12.70
N ILE A 60 -13.33 -9.02 -11.49
CA ILE A 60 -12.49 -9.27 -10.31
C ILE A 60 -12.44 -10.76 -9.99
N GLN A 61 -13.58 -11.46 -9.98
CA GLN A 61 -13.63 -12.91 -9.72
C GLN A 61 -12.79 -13.69 -10.75
N LEU A 62 -12.95 -13.39 -12.04
CA LEU A 62 -12.17 -14.02 -13.11
C LEU A 62 -10.67 -13.72 -12.96
N THR A 63 -10.31 -12.49 -12.62
CA THR A 63 -8.92 -12.09 -12.36
C THR A 63 -8.33 -12.88 -11.21
N LEU A 64 -9.03 -13.01 -10.08
CA LEU A 64 -8.55 -13.77 -8.92
C LEU A 64 -8.41 -15.27 -9.23
N LEU A 65 -9.38 -15.86 -9.92
CA LEU A 65 -9.31 -17.25 -10.38
C LEU A 65 -8.08 -17.49 -11.26
N TYR A 66 -7.84 -16.59 -12.22
CA TYR A 66 -6.67 -16.66 -13.11
C TYR A 66 -5.34 -16.59 -12.33
N ASN A 67 -5.31 -15.85 -11.22
CA ASN A 67 -4.15 -15.74 -10.33
C ASN A 67 -4.09 -16.85 -9.25
N GLY A 68 -4.92 -17.89 -9.37
CA GLY A 68 -4.88 -19.10 -8.55
C GLY A 68 -5.56 -18.97 -7.17
N TYR A 69 -6.42 -17.98 -6.97
CA TYR A 69 -7.15 -17.84 -5.71
C TYR A 69 -8.22 -18.95 -5.58
N PRO A 70 -8.28 -19.68 -4.44
CA PRO A 70 -9.32 -20.66 -4.20
C PRO A 70 -10.72 -20.02 -4.15
N SER A 71 -11.72 -20.63 -4.78
CA SER A 71 -13.12 -20.15 -4.76
C SER A 71 -13.65 -19.96 -3.35
N THR A 72 -13.46 -20.95 -2.49
CA THR A 72 -13.87 -20.90 -1.07
C THR A 72 -13.23 -19.74 -0.30
N PHE A 73 -12.01 -19.36 -0.66
CA PHE A 73 -11.34 -18.20 -0.09
C PHE A 73 -11.99 -16.91 -0.59
N MET A 74 -12.20 -16.79 -1.91
CA MET A 74 -12.84 -15.63 -2.52
C MET A 74 -14.25 -15.41 -1.97
N ASP A 75 -15.10 -16.44 -1.97
CA ASP A 75 -16.49 -16.35 -1.51
C ASP A 75 -16.55 -15.84 -0.07
N ARG A 76 -15.70 -16.38 0.81
CA ARG A 76 -15.61 -15.95 2.20
C ARG A 76 -15.22 -14.47 2.31
N GLU A 77 -14.21 -14.02 1.57
CA GLU A 77 -13.75 -12.64 1.67
C GLU A 77 -14.72 -11.64 0.99
N PHE A 78 -15.43 -12.05 -0.07
CA PHE A 78 -16.51 -11.27 -0.67
C PHE A 78 -17.67 -11.12 0.31
N LEU A 79 -18.12 -12.22 0.92
CA LEU A 79 -19.18 -12.18 1.94
C LEU A 79 -18.81 -11.26 3.11
N LYS A 80 -17.59 -11.37 3.63
CA LYS A 80 -17.10 -10.47 4.69
C LYS A 80 -17.12 -9.00 4.26
N PHE A 81 -16.69 -8.70 3.04
CA PHE A 81 -16.72 -7.33 2.51
C PHE A 81 -18.16 -6.80 2.51
N PHE A 82 -19.10 -7.54 1.91
CA PHE A 82 -20.49 -7.09 1.78
C PHE A 82 -21.21 -6.99 3.13
N PHE A 83 -20.94 -7.91 4.05
CA PHE A 83 -21.54 -7.89 5.39
C PHE A 83 -21.20 -6.61 6.19
N GLY A 84 -20.08 -5.95 5.88
CA GLY A 84 -19.72 -4.66 6.49
C GLY A 84 -20.59 -3.46 6.04
N TYR A 85 -21.34 -3.60 4.94
CA TYR A 85 -22.11 -2.51 4.34
C TYR A 85 -23.60 -2.81 4.22
N ILE A 86 -23.95 -4.08 4.01
CA ILE A 86 -25.32 -4.54 3.78
C ILE A 86 -25.65 -5.56 4.86
N SER A 87 -26.82 -5.41 5.49
CA SER A 87 -27.41 -6.45 6.34
C SER A 87 -27.92 -7.56 5.43
N SER A 88 -27.00 -8.37 4.91
CA SER A 88 -27.34 -9.38 3.93
C SER A 88 -28.03 -10.56 4.63
N THR A 89 -29.28 -10.84 4.24
CA THR A 89 -29.95 -12.12 4.51
C THR A 89 -29.58 -13.18 3.47
N SER A 90 -28.91 -12.78 2.38
CA SER A 90 -28.54 -13.66 1.29
C SER A 90 -27.18 -14.32 1.53
N PHE A 91 -27.14 -15.65 1.34
CA PHE A 91 -25.92 -16.46 1.43
C PHE A 91 -24.97 -16.28 0.25
N LEU A 92 -25.43 -15.68 -0.85
CA LEU A 92 -24.62 -15.46 -2.04
C LEU A 92 -23.97 -14.07 -2.00
N PRO A 93 -22.69 -13.95 -2.40
CA PRO A 93 -21.99 -12.66 -2.50
C PRO A 93 -22.44 -11.88 -3.74
N ILE A 94 -23.74 -11.78 -3.98
CA ILE A 94 -24.33 -11.13 -5.14
C ILE A 94 -25.20 -9.99 -4.62
N ILE A 95 -25.00 -8.80 -5.17
CA ILE A 95 -25.86 -7.65 -4.94
C ILE A 95 -26.81 -7.57 -6.13
N ASP A 96 -28.06 -7.98 -5.92
CA ASP A 96 -29.11 -7.91 -6.94
C ASP A 96 -30.02 -6.69 -6.76
N ASP A 97 -29.95 -6.02 -5.60
CA ASP A 97 -30.78 -4.85 -5.29
C ASP A 97 -30.00 -3.54 -5.47
N GLU A 98 -30.50 -2.68 -6.35
CA GLU A 98 -29.93 -1.35 -6.61
C GLU A 98 -29.90 -0.48 -5.35
N LYS A 99 -30.90 -0.62 -4.46
CA LYS A 99 -30.92 0.14 -3.20
C LYS A 99 -29.77 -0.28 -2.27
N GLN A 100 -29.48 -1.58 -2.20
CA GLN A 100 -28.34 -2.08 -1.41
C GLN A 100 -27.01 -1.58 -1.98
N PHE A 101 -26.86 -1.61 -3.30
CA PHE A 101 -25.69 -1.05 -3.97
C PHE A 101 -25.51 0.43 -3.67
N LEU A 102 -26.55 1.25 -3.85
CA LEU A 102 -26.49 2.70 -3.59
C LEU A 102 -26.16 3.02 -2.12
N LYS A 103 -26.70 2.24 -1.18
CA LYS A 103 -26.36 2.39 0.25
C LYS A 103 -24.87 2.13 0.50
N MET A 104 -24.34 1.06 -0.07
CA MET A 104 -22.92 0.71 0.04
C MET A 104 -22.04 1.76 -0.67
N HIS A 105 -22.44 2.20 -1.86
CA HIS A 105 -21.74 3.21 -2.66
C HIS A 105 -21.59 4.53 -1.91
N ARG A 106 -22.68 5.08 -1.36
CA ARG A 106 -22.65 6.30 -0.55
C ARG A 106 -21.73 6.15 0.67
N LYS A 107 -21.89 5.06 1.43
CA LYS A 107 -21.06 4.80 2.62
C LYS A 107 -19.57 4.71 2.30
N LEU A 108 -19.19 4.21 1.11
CA LEU A 108 -17.80 4.11 0.68
C LEU A 108 -17.26 5.40 0.06
N LEU A 109 -18.09 6.22 -0.57
CA LEU A 109 -17.69 7.53 -1.08
C LEU A 109 -17.30 8.47 0.07
N ASP A 110 -18.03 8.44 1.18
CA ASP A 110 -17.77 9.27 2.35
C ASP A 110 -16.50 8.86 3.12
N GLN A 111 -15.99 7.65 2.88
CA GLN A 111 -14.78 7.19 3.53
C GLN A 111 -13.53 7.68 2.80
N PRO A 112 -12.57 8.32 3.49
CA PRO A 112 -11.31 8.70 2.88
C PRO A 112 -10.56 7.46 2.39
N THR A 113 -9.98 7.57 1.20
CA THR A 113 -9.04 6.55 0.70
C THR A 113 -7.78 6.53 1.57
N LEU A 114 -7.03 5.43 1.57
CA LEU A 114 -5.77 5.34 2.31
C LEU A 114 -4.82 6.52 1.99
N SER A 115 -4.74 6.91 0.71
CA SER A 115 -3.94 8.05 0.27
C SER A 115 -4.45 9.37 0.85
N GLN A 116 -5.77 9.59 0.83
CA GLN A 116 -6.37 10.78 1.44
C GLN A 116 -6.17 10.80 2.95
N SER A 117 -6.31 9.68 3.65
CA SER A 117 -6.05 9.58 5.09
C SER A 117 -4.59 9.87 5.41
N GLN A 118 -3.65 9.38 4.62
CA GLN A 118 -2.21 9.67 4.78
C GLN A 118 -1.89 11.14 4.51
N ALA A 119 -2.49 11.74 3.48
CA ALA A 119 -2.34 13.15 3.17
C ALA A 119 -2.91 14.04 4.29
N ALA A 120 -4.11 13.72 4.78
CA ALA A 120 -4.75 14.43 5.90
C ALA A 120 -3.93 14.33 7.18
N LEU A 121 -3.39 13.13 7.49
CA LEU A 121 -2.51 12.94 8.64
C LEU A 121 -1.21 13.72 8.49
N SER A 122 -0.61 13.72 7.30
CA SER A 122 0.61 14.48 7.03
C SER A 122 0.39 15.99 7.15
N ALA A 123 -0.75 16.50 6.67
CA ALA A 123 -1.12 17.91 6.80
C ALA A 123 -1.33 18.28 8.28
N ALA A 124 -2.08 17.48 9.03
CA ALA A 124 -2.31 17.70 10.45
C ALA A 124 -1.01 17.69 11.27
N MET A 125 -0.04 16.85 10.91
CA MET A 125 1.28 16.86 11.55
C MET A 125 2.10 18.11 11.22
N ALA A 126 2.00 18.62 9.99
CA ALA A 126 2.71 19.84 9.59
C ALA A 126 2.16 21.10 10.29
N ASP A 127 0.86 21.15 10.56
CA ASP A 127 0.23 22.27 11.28
C ASP A 127 0.72 22.34 12.74
N ILE A 128 0.94 21.19 13.39
CA ILE A 128 1.45 21.12 14.78
C ILE A 128 2.90 21.65 14.86
N ASP A 129 3.72 21.39 13.84
CA ASP A 129 5.12 21.82 13.82
C ASP A 129 5.28 23.33 13.52
N ASN A 130 4.24 23.97 12.98
CA ASN A 130 4.27 25.38 12.60
C ASN A 130 3.72 26.34 13.68
N ASP A 131 3.17 25.81 14.77
CA ASP A 131 2.54 26.57 15.87
C ASP A 131 3.42 26.65 17.14
N GLN A 132 4.72 26.33 17.03
CA GLN A 132 5.69 26.39 18.14
C GLN A 132 6.53 27.67 18.18
N THR A 133 6.03 28.79 17.64
CA THR A 133 6.61 30.12 17.92
C THR A 133 5.52 31.05 18.43
N ASP A 134 5.71 31.49 19.67
CA ASP A 134 4.92 32.44 20.45
C ASP A 134 3.64 31.91 21.11
N GLU A 135 3.76 31.39 22.34
CA GLU A 135 3.37 32.16 23.54
C GLU A 135 3.58 31.35 24.83
N THR A 136 4.40 31.91 25.72
CA THR A 136 4.40 31.61 27.14
C THR A 136 3.16 32.21 27.80
N VAL A 137 2.15 31.41 28.17
CA VAL A 137 1.32 31.66 29.37
C VAL A 137 0.82 30.35 29.97
N ASN A 138 1.01 30.25 31.28
CA ASN A 138 0.54 29.24 32.22
C ASN A 138 -0.92 28.82 32.03
N GLU A 139 -1.19 27.51 32.04
CA GLU A 139 -2.22 26.94 32.90
C GLU A 139 -2.03 25.44 33.13
N SER A 140 -2.49 25.00 34.30
CA SER A 140 -2.02 23.83 35.03
C SER A 140 -3.02 22.67 35.06
N LYS A 141 -2.49 21.45 35.24
CA LYS A 141 -3.12 20.18 35.69
C LYS A 141 -3.86 19.43 34.57
N GLU A 142 -3.72 18.11 34.38
CA GLU A 142 -3.59 17.04 35.36
C GLU A 142 -2.64 15.93 34.88
N SER A 143 -1.96 15.36 35.87
CA SER A 143 -1.09 14.20 35.81
C SER A 143 -1.79 12.93 35.30
N LYS A 144 -1.30 12.38 34.19
CA LYS A 144 -1.30 10.94 33.96
C LYS A 144 0.12 10.45 33.71
N ASN A 145 0.63 9.73 34.70
CA ASN A 145 1.80 8.89 34.60
C ASN A 145 1.68 7.95 33.39
N TYR A 146 2.41 8.24 32.32
CA TYR A 146 2.85 7.25 31.36
C TYR A 146 4.36 7.37 31.21
N ASN A 147 5.05 6.25 31.42
CA ASN A 147 6.44 6.07 31.04
C ASN A 147 6.58 6.27 29.52
N ASP A 148 6.75 7.51 29.06
CA ASP A 148 6.96 7.85 27.65
C ASP A 148 8.35 8.50 27.45
N LYS A 149 9.38 7.98 28.14
CA LYS A 149 10.79 8.36 27.93
C LYS A 149 11.44 7.70 26.69
N SER A 150 10.69 7.04 25.81
CA SER A 150 11.28 6.27 24.68
C SER A 150 10.89 6.73 23.28
N LYS A 151 10.05 7.77 23.11
CA LYS A 151 9.59 8.21 21.79
C LYS A 151 10.34 9.38 21.17
N GLN A 152 11.16 10.11 21.92
CA GLN A 152 11.71 11.37 21.44
C GLN A 152 12.97 11.25 20.55
N HIS A 153 13.60 10.08 20.44
CA HIS A 153 14.79 9.87 19.60
C HIS A 153 14.54 9.20 18.24
N ARG A 154 13.27 9.12 17.78
CA ARG A 154 12.99 8.46 16.49
C ARG A 154 13.36 9.28 15.24
N ASN A 155 13.73 10.56 15.40
CA ASN A 155 13.90 11.47 14.27
C ASN A 155 15.36 11.79 13.89
N ASP A 156 16.36 11.29 14.61
CA ASP A 156 17.77 11.62 14.32
C ASP A 156 18.36 10.70 13.24
N LYS A 157 17.68 10.54 12.11
CA LYS A 157 18.16 9.74 10.97
C LYS A 157 18.04 10.51 9.67
N LEU A 158 19.17 10.68 8.99
CA LEU A 158 19.22 11.19 7.62
C LEU A 158 19.24 10.02 6.65
N ILE A 159 18.14 9.79 5.92
CA ILE A 159 18.05 8.69 4.96
C ILE A 159 18.26 9.21 3.54
N ILE A 160 19.32 8.74 2.88
CA ILE A 160 19.62 9.04 1.48
C ILE A 160 19.33 7.80 0.65
N HIS A 161 18.42 7.93 -0.30
CA HIS A 161 18.15 6.89 -1.28
C HIS A 161 18.79 7.24 -2.62
N TYR A 162 19.51 6.27 -3.20
CA TYR A 162 20.05 6.40 -4.56
C TYR A 162 19.63 5.22 -5.44
N THR A 163 19.59 5.44 -6.75
CA THR A 163 19.37 4.38 -7.73
C THR A 163 20.71 3.74 -8.04
N HIS A 164 20.87 2.44 -7.82
CA HIS A 164 22.14 1.77 -8.12
C HIS A 164 22.47 1.77 -9.63
N GLU A 165 23.64 2.30 -9.97
CA GLU A 165 24.27 2.17 -11.29
C GLU A 165 25.69 1.62 -11.11
N LYS A 166 26.19 0.83 -12.06
CA LYS A 166 27.53 0.22 -11.97
C LYS A 166 28.65 1.24 -11.75
N ARG A 167 28.53 2.43 -12.34
CA ARG A 167 29.51 3.51 -12.25
C ARG A 167 29.59 4.18 -10.87
N ILE A 168 28.63 3.92 -9.97
CA ILE A 168 28.55 4.53 -8.64
C ILE A 168 28.61 3.49 -7.52
N HIS A 169 29.32 2.38 -7.71
CA HIS A 169 29.41 1.32 -6.69
C HIS A 169 30.03 1.81 -5.37
N SER A 170 30.88 2.84 -5.44
CA SER A 170 31.56 3.45 -4.29
C SER A 170 30.72 4.52 -3.60
N PHE A 171 29.60 4.94 -4.19
CA PHE A 171 28.81 6.09 -3.74
C PHE A 171 28.37 5.99 -2.29
N LYS A 172 27.92 4.81 -1.85
CA LYS A 172 27.56 4.59 -0.45
C LYS A 172 28.72 4.92 0.50
N LYS A 173 29.93 4.45 0.17
CA LYS A 173 31.14 4.66 0.98
C LYS A 173 31.59 6.12 0.92
N GLU A 174 31.53 6.73 -0.25
CA GLU A 174 31.87 8.14 -0.46
C GLU A 174 30.94 9.07 0.32
N MET A 175 29.63 8.83 0.28
CA MET A 175 28.67 9.63 1.05
C MET A 175 28.95 9.54 2.56
N HIS A 176 29.25 8.34 3.09
CA HIS A 176 29.64 8.21 4.50
C HIS A 176 30.91 8.99 4.84
N ARG A 177 31.93 8.94 3.97
CA ARG A 177 33.16 9.72 4.15
C ARG A 177 32.91 11.22 4.11
N ILE A 178 32.10 11.69 3.18
CA ILE A 178 31.72 13.11 3.07
C ILE A 178 30.97 13.53 4.32
N TYR A 179 30.01 12.72 4.77
CA TYR A 179 29.22 13.02 5.96
C TYR A 179 30.10 13.11 7.22
N GLU A 180 30.97 12.13 7.44
CA GLU A 180 31.93 12.16 8.55
C GLU A 180 32.85 13.38 8.44
N HIS A 181 33.41 13.66 7.27
CA HIS A 181 34.35 14.77 7.09
C HIS A 181 33.71 16.14 7.33
N VAL A 182 32.48 16.35 6.83
CA VAL A 182 31.79 17.65 6.91
C VAL A 182 31.14 17.86 8.27
N PHE A 183 30.56 16.82 8.86
CA PHE A 183 29.68 16.97 10.04
C PHE A 183 30.31 16.53 11.36
N ASN A 184 31.54 15.98 11.39
CA ASN A 184 32.15 15.43 12.62
C ASN A 184 32.11 16.40 13.83
N ASN A 185 32.28 17.69 13.57
CA ASN A 185 32.38 18.74 14.59
C ASN A 185 31.16 19.66 14.64
N THR A 186 30.06 19.24 14.00
CA THR A 186 28.82 20.01 14.00
C THR A 186 27.84 19.39 15.00
N PRO A 187 26.84 20.15 15.49
CA PRO A 187 25.75 19.59 16.25
C PRO A 187 25.06 18.44 15.52
N VAL A 188 25.10 18.39 14.18
CA VAL A 188 24.44 17.36 13.35
C VAL A 188 25.15 15.99 13.45
N SER A 189 26.32 15.88 14.08
CA SER A 189 27.07 14.62 14.21
C SER A 189 26.30 13.48 14.92
N HIS A 190 25.31 13.81 15.75
CA HIS A 190 24.45 12.82 16.41
C HIS A 190 23.42 12.17 15.48
N VAL A 191 23.16 12.77 14.30
CA VAL A 191 22.20 12.25 13.33
C VAL A 191 22.81 11.07 12.59
N LYS A 192 22.17 9.90 12.65
CA LYS A 192 22.66 8.71 11.97
C LYS A 192 22.32 8.77 10.48
N MET A 193 23.33 8.93 9.62
CA MET A 193 23.11 8.83 8.17
C MET A 193 22.95 7.36 7.73
N ILE A 194 21.91 7.10 6.93
CA ILE A 194 21.62 5.81 6.31
C ILE A 194 21.57 6.01 4.80
N VAL A 195 22.52 5.42 4.07
CA VAL A 195 22.52 5.44 2.60
C VAL A 195 22.02 4.10 2.08
N GLY A 196 20.81 4.11 1.50
CA GLY A 196 20.11 2.94 0.99
C GLY A 196 19.96 2.96 -0.53
N ASN A 197 19.97 1.79 -1.17
CA ASN A 197 19.61 1.67 -2.57
C ASN A 197 18.08 1.65 -2.70
N ARG A 198 17.51 2.49 -3.56
CA ARG A 198 16.11 2.34 -3.99
C ARG A 198 16.07 1.23 -5.03
N ASN A 199 15.54 0.07 -4.61
CA ASN A 199 15.21 -1.00 -5.55
C ASN A 199 14.24 -0.44 -6.60
N ARG A 200 14.70 -0.26 -7.84
CA ARG A 200 13.78 -0.15 -8.98
C ARG A 200 12.91 -1.40 -8.96
N GLN A 201 11.60 -1.27 -9.13
CA GLN A 201 10.72 -2.42 -9.32
C GLN A 201 11.20 -3.29 -10.50
N ASP A 202 11.88 -2.69 -11.48
CA ASP A 202 12.53 -3.37 -12.60
C ASP A 202 13.88 -4.03 -12.30
N ALA A 203 14.52 -3.79 -11.14
CA ALA A 203 15.77 -4.46 -10.77
C ALA A 203 15.57 -5.98 -10.53
N LYS A 204 14.32 -6.44 -10.35
CA LYS A 204 13.99 -7.87 -10.45
C LYS A 204 14.47 -8.45 -11.78
N ARG A 205 14.43 -7.70 -12.89
CA ARG A 205 14.93 -8.15 -14.20
C ARG A 205 16.46 -8.27 -14.26
N GLU A 206 17.20 -7.52 -13.44
CA GLU A 206 18.66 -7.67 -13.35
C GLU A 206 19.07 -8.90 -12.53
N LEU A 207 18.33 -9.23 -11.47
CA LEU A 207 18.55 -10.46 -10.69
C LEU A 207 18.06 -11.71 -11.44
N ILE A 208 17.01 -11.62 -12.24
CA ILE A 208 16.47 -12.75 -13.04
C ILE A 208 17.40 -13.14 -14.20
N ARG A 209 18.31 -12.26 -14.65
CA ARG A 209 19.20 -12.55 -15.79
C ARG A 209 20.46 -13.33 -15.45
N LYS A 210 20.78 -13.55 -14.17
CA LYS A 210 21.87 -14.46 -13.79
C LYS A 210 21.29 -15.87 -13.70
N ARG A 211 21.21 -16.58 -14.83
CA ARG A 211 21.05 -18.05 -14.81
C ARG A 211 22.05 -18.61 -13.79
N PRO A 212 21.62 -19.44 -12.83
CA PRO A 212 22.54 -20.14 -11.95
C PRO A 212 23.60 -20.84 -12.80
N LYS A 213 24.87 -20.81 -12.39
CA LYS A 213 25.92 -21.55 -13.08
C LYS A 213 25.44 -22.99 -13.26
N GLN A 214 25.53 -23.54 -14.46
CA GLN A 214 24.98 -24.85 -14.80
C GLN A 214 25.50 -25.97 -13.89
N SER A 215 26.70 -25.77 -13.29
CA SER A 215 27.27 -26.63 -12.26
C SER A 215 26.40 -26.78 -11.00
N LEU A 216 25.59 -25.77 -10.64
CA LEU A 216 24.67 -25.81 -9.50
C LEU A 216 23.34 -26.52 -9.83
N LEU A 217 23.04 -26.69 -11.13
CA LEU A 217 21.81 -27.32 -11.60
C LEU A 217 22.02 -28.80 -11.98
N GLN A 218 23.28 -29.23 -12.06
CA GLN A 218 23.62 -30.64 -12.26
C GLN A 218 23.80 -31.30 -10.90
N ASN A 219 22.85 -32.15 -10.51
CA ASN A 219 23.01 -33.11 -9.42
C ASN A 219 24.06 -34.15 -9.81
N LYS A 220 25.34 -33.77 -9.80
CA LYS A 220 26.42 -34.75 -9.81
C LYS A 220 26.55 -35.27 -8.39
N PRO A 221 26.37 -36.59 -8.14
CA PRO A 221 26.71 -37.15 -6.85
C PRO A 221 28.19 -36.87 -6.61
N ILE A 222 28.49 -36.29 -5.45
CA ILE A 222 29.85 -36.12 -4.96
C ILE A 222 30.40 -37.55 -4.82
N LYS A 223 31.41 -37.88 -5.63
CA LYS A 223 32.22 -39.08 -5.43
C LYS A 223 33.30 -38.80 -4.40
#